data_AF-A0A2H8TY41-F1
#
_entry.id   AF-A0A2H8TY41-F1
#
_cell.length_a   1.000
_cell.length_b   1.000
_cell.length_c   1.000
_cell.angle_alpha   90.00
_cell.angle_beta   90.00
_cell.angle_gamma   90.00
#
_symmetry.space_group_name_H-M   'P 1'
#
loop_
_entity.id
_entity.type
_entity.pdbx_description
1 polymer ?
#
loop_
_entity_poly.entity_id
_entity_poly.type
_entity_poly.pdbx_seq_one_letter_code
_entity_poly.pdbx_strand_id
1 'polypeptide(L)'
;MTIMENIPDPEFKYVFKRIIYFNSHCKDLIIKTLKVIKDEILKTNSCDTFDCIVYTDSFGIYCNNESVINQFERFLVSKLPDNTLIYPHYIVNSVNFEDIRRFQTHTHLPLGRCIIEAIQVIKESIDKFTMQNIFLSFNGGKDCVVLLYLLQAVLDELKYNERIKAVYFQSEDQFSEEEDYVQSTINRFNLDLTIIKGELKSGLQEFLKENPQFCASIIGTRQSDTGSTKLQFFQVK
;
A
#
# COMPACT_ATOMS: atom_id res chain seq x y z
N MET A 1 3.52 -13.92 31.00
CA MET A 1 2.19 -13.29 31.05
C MET A 1 2.42 -11.83 31.38
N THR A 2 2.78 -11.05 30.36
CA THR A 2 3.02 -9.62 30.52
C THR A 2 1.67 -8.96 30.35
N ILE A 3 1.22 -8.28 31.40
CA ILE A 3 -0.01 -7.51 31.43
C ILE A 3 0.11 -6.49 30.29
N MET A 4 -0.63 -6.70 29.20
CA MET A 4 -0.86 -5.65 28.22
C MET A 4 -1.64 -4.57 28.94
N GLU A 5 -0.97 -3.48 29.26
CA GLU A 5 -1.65 -2.25 29.64
C GLU A 5 -2.62 -1.91 28.51
N ASN A 6 -3.92 -1.86 28.85
CA ASN A 6 -4.99 -1.37 27.98
C ASN A 6 -4.72 0.09 27.64
N ILE A 7 -3.88 0.34 26.64
CA ILE A 7 -3.82 1.64 25.98
C ILE A 7 -4.98 1.63 24.97
N PRO A 8 -6.02 2.48 25.12
CA PRO A 8 -7.13 2.52 24.17
C PRO A 8 -6.59 2.80 22.78
N ASP A 9 -7.02 2.00 21.81
CA ASP A 9 -6.59 2.12 20.41
C ASP A 9 -6.97 3.53 19.88
N PRO A 10 -6.00 4.38 19.53
CA PRO A 10 -6.26 5.73 19.03
C PRO A 10 -7.14 5.74 17.77
N GLU A 11 -7.24 4.62 17.05
CA GLU A 11 -8.04 4.49 15.83
C GLU A 11 -9.53 4.81 16.02
N PHE A 12 -10.08 4.68 17.23
CA PHE A 12 -11.48 5.03 17.50
C PHE A 12 -11.68 6.42 18.12
N LYS A 13 -10.60 7.10 18.50
CA LYS A 13 -10.64 8.44 19.15
C LYS A 13 -10.58 9.59 18.13
N TYR A 14 -9.95 9.36 16.98
CA TYR A 14 -9.69 10.40 15.98
C TYR A 14 -10.14 10.01 14.58
N VAL A 15 -10.75 10.97 13.87
CA VAL A 15 -11.20 10.81 12.49
C VAL A 15 -10.03 10.77 11.51
N PHE A 16 -9.00 11.59 11.72
CA PHE A 16 -7.85 11.67 10.84
C PHE A 16 -6.59 11.12 11.50
N LYS A 17 -5.81 10.37 10.71
CA LYS A 17 -4.50 9.84 11.10
C LYS A 17 -3.49 10.02 9.98
N ARG A 18 -2.26 10.39 10.34
CA ARG A 18 -1.10 10.38 9.44
C ARG A 18 0.06 9.65 10.09
N ILE A 19 0.63 8.67 9.39
CA ILE A 19 1.86 8.01 9.80
C ILE A 19 3.01 8.56 8.95
N ILE A 20 4.09 8.99 9.59
CA ILE A 20 5.27 9.56 8.95
C ILE A 20 6.49 8.73 9.36
N TYR A 21 7.26 8.30 8.37
CA TYR A 21 8.47 7.50 8.55
C TYR A 21 9.71 8.37 8.60
N PHE A 22 10.70 7.93 9.37
CA PHE A 22 12.00 8.59 9.50
C PHE A 22 13.12 7.56 9.50
N ASN A 23 14.32 8.00 9.10
CA ASN A 23 15.50 7.14 9.20
C ASN A 23 15.79 6.79 10.67
N SER A 24 15.94 5.51 10.99
CA SER A 24 16.01 5.02 12.38
C SER A 24 17.06 5.71 13.26
N HIS A 25 18.19 6.11 12.68
CA HIS A 25 19.25 6.86 13.37
C HIS A 25 18.86 8.30 13.75
N CYS A 26 17.78 8.84 13.17
CA CYS A 26 17.24 10.17 13.46
C CYS A 26 16.19 10.18 14.58
N LYS A 27 15.90 9.04 15.24
CA LYS A 27 14.82 8.92 16.24
C LYS A 27 14.86 9.98 17.34
N ASP A 28 16.04 10.24 17.90
CA ASP A 28 16.21 11.23 18.96
C ASP A 28 15.95 12.66 18.48
N LEU A 29 16.34 12.96 17.23
CA LEU A 29 16.05 14.23 16.59
C LEU A 29 14.55 14.40 16.39
N ILE A 30 13.87 13.36 15.89
CA ILE A 30 12.41 13.34 15.72
C ILE A 30 11.71 13.59 17.05
N ILE A 31 12.06 12.87 18.11
CA ILE A 31 11.42 13.04 19.43
C ILE A 31 11.58 14.48 19.93
N LYS A 32 12.76 15.09 19.76
CA LYS A 32 13.01 16.49 20.15
C LYS A 32 12.18 17.46 19.30
N THR A 33 12.16 17.29 17.99
CA THR A 33 11.40 18.15 17.07
C THR A 33 9.90 18.04 17.31
N LEU A 34 9.37 16.84 17.54
CA LEU A 34 7.95 16.62 17.84
C LEU A 34 7.50 17.36 19.10
N LYS A 35 8.35 17.46 20.14
CA LYS A 35 8.04 18.24 21.34
C LYS A 35 7.89 19.74 21.01
N VAL A 36 8.81 20.30 20.22
CA VAL A 36 8.77 21.71 19.81
C VAL A 36 7.52 22.00 18.98
N ILE A 37 7.20 21.13 18.01
CA ILE A 37 6.04 21.31 17.13
C ILE A 37 4.73 21.17 17.91
N LYS A 38 4.65 20.22 18.85
CA LYS A 38 3.48 20.07 19.74
C LYS A 38 3.17 21.37 20.46
N ASP A 39 4.18 22.01 21.06
CA ASP A 39 4.00 23.26 21.80
C ASP A 39 3.58 24.42 20.87
N GLU A 40 4.09 24.48 19.63
CA GLU A 40 3.72 25.50 18.64
C GLU A 40 2.27 25.34 18.14
N ILE A 41 1.83 24.11 17.93
CA ILE A 41 0.47 23.82 17.46
C ILE A 41 -0.55 24.08 18.57
N LEU A 42 -0.26 23.69 19.81
CA LEU A 42 -1.16 23.96 20.93
C LEU A 42 -1.34 25.46 21.21
N LYS A 43 -0.35 26.29 20.88
CA LYS A 43 -0.46 27.76 20.97
C LYS A 43 -1.38 28.36 19.89
N THR A 44 -1.39 27.78 18.69
CA THR A 44 -2.14 28.30 17.55
C THR A 44 -3.52 27.66 17.40
N ASN A 45 -3.75 26.50 18.01
CA ASN A 45 -4.99 25.70 17.90
C ASN A 45 -5.46 25.23 19.29
N SER A 46 -5.81 26.18 20.17
CA SER A 46 -6.09 25.91 21.59
C SER A 46 -7.31 25.02 21.87
N CYS A 47 -8.22 24.85 20.90
CA CYS A 47 -9.42 24.01 21.03
C CYS A 47 -9.25 22.60 20.44
N ASP A 48 -8.20 22.35 19.67
CA ASP A 48 -7.99 21.06 19.02
C ASP A 48 -7.25 20.09 19.95
N THR A 49 -7.68 18.83 19.92
CA THR A 49 -6.96 17.74 20.59
C THR A 49 -6.31 16.86 19.54
N PHE A 50 -5.06 16.50 19.78
CA PHE A 50 -4.32 15.60 18.92
C PHE A 50 -3.34 14.78 19.73
N ASP A 51 -3.07 13.57 19.28
CA ASP A 51 -2.05 12.70 19.85
C ASP A 51 -0.90 12.54 18.85
N CYS A 52 0.33 12.48 19.35
CA CYS A 52 1.44 11.96 18.55
C CYS A 52 2.15 10.83 19.28
N ILE A 53 2.25 9.69 18.60
CA ILE A 53 2.79 8.44 19.11
C ILE A 53 4.03 8.11 18.30
N VAL A 54 5.16 7.91 18.97
CA VAL A 54 6.42 7.57 18.31
C VAL A 54 6.64 6.06 18.39
N TYR A 55 6.88 5.46 17.24
CA TYR A 55 7.19 4.04 17.05
C TYR A 55 8.70 3.84 16.85
N THR A 56 9.10 2.69 16.31
CA THR A 56 10.52 2.34 16.10
C THR A 56 11.18 3.26 15.06
N ASP A 57 10.54 3.43 13.92
CA ASP A 57 11.02 4.10 12.69
C ASP A 57 9.97 5.06 12.08
N SER A 58 8.92 5.33 12.84
CA SER A 58 7.80 6.16 12.42
C SER A 58 7.16 6.86 13.61
N PHE A 59 6.29 7.82 13.33
CA PHE A 59 5.37 8.36 14.30
C PHE A 59 4.01 8.63 13.66
N GLY A 60 2.96 8.47 14.46
CA GLY A 60 1.60 8.79 14.06
C GLY A 60 1.16 10.14 14.63
N ILE A 61 0.43 10.91 13.83
CA ILE A 61 -0.30 12.12 14.23
C ILE A 61 -1.79 11.79 14.10
N TYR A 62 -2.56 11.97 15.16
CA TYR A 62 -3.97 11.65 15.22
C TYR A 62 -4.75 12.89 15.66
N CYS A 63 -5.73 13.32 14.88
CA CYS A 63 -6.52 14.52 15.18
C CYS A 63 -7.91 14.43 14.54
N ASN A 64 -8.89 15.15 15.10
CA ASN A 64 -10.21 15.32 14.50
C ASN A 64 -10.27 16.50 13.49
N ASN A 65 -9.15 17.20 13.31
CA ASN A 65 -9.02 18.33 12.43
C ASN A 65 -7.85 18.11 11.45
N GLU A 66 -8.17 17.85 10.18
CA GLU A 66 -7.17 17.59 9.14
C GLU A 66 -6.23 18.79 8.90
N SER A 67 -6.71 20.01 9.13
CA SER A 67 -5.88 21.22 9.03
C SER A 67 -4.70 21.19 10.01
N VAL A 68 -4.92 20.66 11.22
CA VAL A 68 -3.87 20.51 12.24
C VAL A 68 -2.82 19.50 11.78
N ILE A 69 -3.22 18.39 11.15
CA ILE A 69 -2.28 17.40 10.59
C ILE A 69 -1.42 18.04 9.50
N ASN A 70 -2.04 18.77 8.57
CA ASN A 70 -1.33 19.45 7.48
C ASN A 70 -0.36 20.53 8.00
N GLN A 71 -0.76 21.27 9.03
CA GLN A 71 0.11 22.24 9.69
C GLN A 71 1.30 21.57 10.38
N PHE A 72 1.06 20.43 11.04
CA PHE A 72 2.10 19.62 11.68
C PHE A 72 3.15 19.16 10.68
N GLU A 73 2.73 18.64 9.53
CA GLU A 73 3.62 18.23 8.44
C GLU A 73 4.48 19.39 7.93
N ARG A 74 3.89 20.57 7.71
CA ARG A 74 4.65 21.76 7.27
C ARG A 74 5.74 22.16 8.26
N PHE A 75 5.45 22.10 9.56
CA PHE A 75 6.46 22.40 10.58
C PHE A 75 7.53 21.33 10.70
N LEU A 76 7.19 20.06 10.46
CA LEU A 76 8.18 18.99 10.42
C LEU A 76 9.18 19.21 9.30
N VAL A 77 8.69 19.44 8.08
CA VAL A 77 9.53 19.67 6.91
C VAL A 77 10.39 20.92 7.07
N SER A 78 9.88 21.98 7.70
CA SER A 78 10.65 23.21 7.89
C SER A 78 11.73 23.14 8.97
N LYS A 79 11.61 22.22 9.93
CA LYS A 79 12.53 22.12 11.09
C LYS A 79 13.52 20.96 11.00
N LEU A 80 13.28 19.99 10.12
CA LEU A 80 14.13 18.81 9.99
C LEU A 80 15.13 18.96 8.83
N PRO A 81 16.37 18.49 9.00
CA PRO A 81 17.31 18.40 7.89
C PRO A 81 16.78 17.51 6.76
N ASP A 82 17.25 17.77 5.54
CA ASP A 82 17.03 16.89 4.39
C ASP A 82 17.42 15.44 4.74
N ASN A 83 16.74 14.47 4.12
CA ASN A 83 16.91 13.04 4.38
C ASN A 83 16.62 12.57 5.82
N THR A 84 16.02 13.40 6.67
CA THR A 84 15.56 12.94 8.00
C THR A 84 14.25 12.17 7.90
N LEU A 85 13.29 12.78 7.20
CA LEU A 85 12.01 12.16 6.86
C LEU A 85 12.17 11.37 5.57
N ILE A 86 11.50 10.24 5.49
CA ILE A 86 11.51 9.45 4.27
C ILE A 86 10.37 10.03 3.39
N TYR A 87 10.74 10.72 2.29
CA TYR A 87 9.83 11.46 1.38
C TYR A 87 9.62 10.74 0.03
N PRO A 88 8.40 10.66 -0.56
CA PRO A 88 7.14 11.23 -0.05
C PRO A 88 6.85 10.66 1.33
N HIS A 89 6.07 11.33 2.18
CA HIS A 89 5.68 10.76 3.50
C HIS A 89 5.01 9.36 3.38
N TYR A 90 4.88 8.85 2.15
CA TYR A 90 4.85 7.46 1.72
C TYR A 90 6.22 6.90 1.27
N ILE A 91 7.21 6.76 2.14
CA ILE A 91 8.18 5.68 1.97
C ILE A 91 7.86 4.67 3.05
N VAL A 92 6.93 3.77 2.71
CA VAL A 92 7.31 2.41 2.31
C VAL A 92 8.13 1.79 3.44
N ASN A 93 7.45 1.39 4.51
CA ASN A 93 7.85 0.14 5.13
C ASN A 93 8.06 -0.88 4.00
N SER A 94 9.09 -1.72 4.13
CA SER A 94 9.04 -3.07 3.58
C SER A 94 7.62 -3.57 3.77
N VAL A 95 6.94 -3.98 2.71
CA VAL A 95 5.52 -4.33 2.73
C VAL A 95 5.19 -5.07 4.03
N ASN A 96 4.49 -4.40 4.97
CA ASN A 96 4.29 -4.96 6.29
C ASN A 96 3.19 -6.00 6.19
N PHE A 97 3.58 -7.23 5.93
CA PHE A 97 2.65 -8.36 5.84
C PHE A 97 2.01 -8.68 7.18
N GLU A 98 2.49 -8.13 8.31
CA GLU A 98 1.92 -8.38 9.62
C GLU A 98 0.48 -7.89 9.71
N ASP A 99 0.14 -6.77 9.05
CA ASP A 99 -1.24 -6.30 9.01
C ASP A 99 -2.13 -7.28 8.23
N ILE A 100 -1.65 -7.79 7.09
CA ILE A 100 -2.37 -8.80 6.30
C ILE A 100 -2.56 -10.08 7.11
N ARG A 101 -1.50 -10.59 7.74
CA ARG A 101 -1.53 -11.76 8.64
C ARG A 101 -2.48 -11.55 9.81
N ARG A 102 -2.45 -10.37 10.43
CA ARG A 102 -3.35 -10.02 11.52
C ARG A 102 -4.79 -10.01 11.03
N PHE A 103 -5.11 -9.37 9.91
CA PHE A 103 -6.48 -9.35 9.38
C PHE A 103 -7.00 -10.72 8.99
N GLN A 104 -6.14 -11.64 8.54
CA GLN A 104 -6.53 -13.04 8.30
C GLN A 104 -7.05 -13.74 9.57
N THR A 105 -6.69 -13.28 10.77
CA THR A 105 -7.23 -13.83 12.02
C THR A 105 -8.56 -13.19 12.45
N HIS A 106 -8.95 -12.06 11.85
CA HIS A 106 -10.17 -11.31 12.19
C HIS A 106 -11.36 -11.71 11.31
N THR A 107 -11.63 -13.01 11.17
CA THR A 107 -12.73 -13.57 10.35
C THR A 107 -14.13 -13.12 10.77
N HIS A 108 -14.28 -12.62 11.99
CA HIS A 108 -15.52 -12.03 12.48
C HIS A 108 -15.86 -10.72 11.74
N LEU A 109 -14.85 -10.00 11.21
CA LEU A 109 -15.04 -8.78 10.43
C LEU A 109 -15.25 -9.09 8.94
N PRO A 110 -16.13 -8.34 8.22
CA PRO A 110 -16.30 -8.50 6.78
C PRO A 110 -14.99 -8.39 5.99
N LEU A 111 -14.14 -7.40 6.32
CA LEU A 111 -12.85 -7.20 5.67
C LEU A 111 -11.92 -8.41 5.84
N GLY A 112 -11.87 -8.99 7.05
CA GLY A 112 -11.05 -10.17 7.33
C GLY A 112 -11.46 -11.36 6.47
N ARG A 113 -12.78 -11.58 6.26
CA ARG A 113 -13.28 -12.63 5.36
C ARG A 113 -12.87 -12.40 3.91
N CYS A 114 -13.01 -11.18 3.40
CA CYS A 114 -12.60 -10.84 2.04
C CYS A 114 -11.09 -11.04 1.82
N ILE A 115 -10.26 -10.66 2.80
CA ILE A 115 -8.80 -10.84 2.72
C ILE A 115 -8.43 -12.32 2.66
N ILE A 116 -9.04 -13.16 3.50
CA ILE A 116 -8.78 -14.61 3.51
C ILE A 116 -9.19 -15.25 2.19
N GLU A 117 -10.39 -14.93 1.70
CA GLU A 117 -10.90 -15.45 0.43
C GLU A 117 -9.99 -15.04 -0.74
N ALA A 118 -9.59 -13.77 -0.81
CA ALA A 118 -8.66 -13.29 -1.83
C ALA A 118 -7.31 -14.03 -1.77
N ILE A 119 -6.77 -14.24 -0.57
CA ILE A 119 -5.50 -14.97 -0.39
C ILE A 119 -5.63 -16.44 -0.81
N GLN A 120 -6.75 -17.09 -0.52
CA GLN A 120 -7.02 -18.46 -0.96
C GLN A 120 -7.06 -18.55 -2.48
N VAL A 121 -7.75 -17.63 -3.14
CA VAL A 121 -7.83 -17.56 -4.61
C VAL A 121 -6.44 -17.31 -5.21
N ILE A 122 -5.63 -16.43 -4.61
CA ILE A 122 -4.26 -16.19 -5.08
C ILE A 122 -3.44 -17.47 -4.96
N LYS A 123 -3.45 -18.16 -3.82
CA LYS A 123 -2.74 -19.44 -3.64
C LYS A 123 -3.19 -20.49 -4.65
N GLU A 124 -4.50 -20.66 -4.83
CA GLU A 124 -5.07 -21.59 -5.82
C GLU A 124 -4.60 -21.25 -7.24
N SER A 125 -4.52 -19.95 -7.60
CA SER A 125 -4.02 -19.55 -8.91
C SER A 125 -2.55 -19.94 -9.11
N ILE A 126 -1.71 -19.77 -8.08
CA ILE A 126 -0.30 -20.13 -8.11
C ILE A 126 -0.13 -21.64 -8.24
N ASP A 127 -0.88 -22.42 -7.46
CA ASP A 127 -0.86 -23.88 -7.53
C ASP A 127 -1.29 -24.39 -8.91
N LYS A 128 -2.27 -23.73 -9.53
CA LYS A 128 -2.84 -24.13 -10.82
C LYS A 128 -1.97 -23.75 -12.02
N PHE A 129 -1.35 -22.57 -12.00
CA PHE A 129 -0.66 -22.02 -13.18
C PHE A 129 0.85 -21.88 -13.01
N THR A 130 1.37 -21.93 -11.78
CA THR A 130 2.75 -21.58 -11.41
C THR A 130 3.04 -20.09 -11.61
N MET A 131 3.80 -19.48 -10.69
CA MET A 131 4.12 -18.05 -10.75
C MET A 131 4.82 -17.62 -12.03
N GLN A 132 5.65 -18.47 -12.66
CA GLN A 132 6.33 -18.11 -13.91
C GLN A 132 5.37 -17.92 -15.10
N ASN A 133 4.16 -18.49 -15.04
CA ASN A 133 3.16 -18.40 -16.11
C ASN A 133 2.02 -17.40 -15.78
N ILE A 134 2.16 -16.66 -14.68
CA ILE A 134 1.21 -15.64 -14.25
C ILE A 134 1.85 -14.25 -14.42
N PHE A 135 1.07 -13.27 -14.87
CA PHE A 135 1.42 -11.86 -14.74
C PHE A 135 0.31 -11.06 -14.05
N LEU A 136 0.68 -10.00 -13.34
CA LEU A 136 -0.25 -9.03 -12.75
C LEU A 136 -0.64 -7.98 -13.80
N SER A 137 -1.94 -7.80 -14.04
CA SER A 137 -2.44 -6.65 -14.80
C SER A 137 -2.44 -5.42 -13.90
N PHE A 138 -1.38 -4.63 -13.97
CA PHE A 138 -1.15 -3.46 -13.14
C PHE A 138 -1.65 -2.19 -13.82
N ASN A 139 -2.31 -1.31 -13.06
CA ASN A 139 -2.76 0.00 -13.57
C ASN A 139 -2.48 1.16 -12.60
N GLY A 140 -1.79 0.94 -11.48
CA GLY A 140 -1.55 1.98 -10.46
C GLY A 140 -2.77 2.36 -9.62
N GLY A 141 -3.96 1.81 -9.91
CA GLY A 141 -5.17 2.09 -9.14
C GLY A 141 -5.20 1.39 -7.78
N LYS A 142 -5.97 1.95 -6.84
CA LYS A 142 -6.11 1.43 -5.46
C LYS A 142 -6.42 -0.07 -5.39
N ASP A 143 -7.30 -0.56 -6.28
CA ASP A 143 -7.78 -1.94 -6.23
C ASP A 143 -6.68 -2.91 -6.67
N CYS A 144 -5.92 -2.55 -7.72
CA CYS A 144 -4.75 -3.32 -8.16
C CYS A 144 -3.60 -3.26 -7.14
N VAL A 145 -3.41 -2.12 -6.48
CA VAL A 145 -2.41 -1.98 -5.41
C VAL A 145 -2.76 -2.88 -4.23
N VAL A 146 -4.00 -2.89 -3.74
CA VAL A 146 -4.42 -3.83 -2.69
C VAL A 146 -4.15 -5.28 -3.10
N LEU A 147 -4.47 -5.64 -4.34
CA LEU A 147 -4.19 -6.97 -4.87
C LEU A 147 -2.69 -7.30 -4.90
N LEU A 148 -1.85 -6.33 -5.27
CA LEU A 148 -0.39 -6.47 -5.26
C LEU A 148 0.15 -6.71 -3.84
N TYR A 149 -0.38 -6.04 -2.82
CA TYR A 149 -0.03 -6.30 -1.42
C TYR A 149 -0.39 -7.74 -1.00
N LEU A 150 -1.58 -8.20 -1.35
CA LEU A 150 -2.05 -9.56 -1.03
C LEU A 150 -1.21 -10.62 -1.77
N LEU A 151 -0.91 -10.40 -3.05
CA LEU A 151 -0.05 -11.28 -3.83
C LEU A 151 1.34 -11.37 -3.22
N GLN A 152 1.97 -10.23 -2.91
CA GLN A 152 3.28 -10.20 -2.31
C GLN A 152 3.31 -10.91 -0.94
N ALA A 153 2.24 -10.81 -0.13
CA ALA A 153 2.13 -11.53 1.13
C ALA A 153 2.11 -13.05 0.94
N VAL A 154 1.42 -13.53 -0.09
CA VAL A 154 1.42 -14.96 -0.44
C VAL A 154 2.80 -15.41 -0.92
N LEU A 155 3.49 -14.60 -1.72
CA LEU A 155 4.84 -14.93 -2.19
C LEU A 155 5.87 -14.99 -1.06
N ASP A 156 5.77 -14.09 -0.08
CA ASP A 156 6.57 -14.11 1.16
C ASP A 156 6.34 -15.42 1.93
N GLU A 157 5.07 -15.80 2.14
CA GLU A 157 4.71 -17.06 2.80
C GLU A 157 5.27 -18.30 2.07
N LEU A 158 5.21 -18.29 0.73
CA LEU A 158 5.72 -19.36 -0.13
C LEU A 158 7.24 -19.31 -0.33
N LYS A 159 7.94 -18.31 0.24
CA LYS A 159 9.39 -18.07 0.04
C LYS A 159 9.77 -17.94 -1.44
N TYR A 160 8.88 -17.38 -2.23
CA TYR A 160 9.10 -17.10 -3.64
C TYR A 160 9.90 -15.79 -3.79
N ASN A 161 11.10 -15.88 -4.34
CA ASN A 161 12.06 -14.76 -4.35
C ASN A 161 12.19 -14.05 -5.71
N GLU A 162 11.51 -14.54 -6.75
CA GLU A 162 11.57 -13.87 -8.06
C GLU A 162 10.65 -12.66 -8.10
N ARG A 163 10.93 -11.74 -9.02
CA ARG A 163 10.12 -10.54 -9.23
C ARG A 163 8.73 -10.89 -9.76
N ILE A 164 7.73 -10.17 -9.29
CA ILE A 164 6.37 -10.24 -9.86
C ILE A 164 6.43 -9.66 -11.27
N LYS A 165 6.06 -10.48 -12.27
CA LYS A 165 5.84 -10.03 -13.64
C LYS A 165 4.55 -9.21 -13.68
N ALA A 166 4.64 -7.96 -14.12
CA ALA A 166 3.50 -7.07 -14.21
C ALA A 166 3.41 -6.43 -15.60
N VAL A 167 2.19 -6.19 -16.07
CA VAL A 167 1.91 -5.51 -17.34
C VAL A 167 1.14 -4.24 -17.05
N TYR A 168 1.60 -3.12 -17.60
CA TYR A 168 1.01 -1.80 -17.43
C TYR A 168 0.66 -1.20 -18.79
N PHE A 169 -0.61 -0.87 -18.99
CA PHE A 169 -1.08 -0.20 -20.20
C PHE A 169 -1.01 1.32 -20.00
N GLN A 170 -0.07 1.96 -20.68
CA GLN A 170 0.14 3.41 -20.60
C GLN A 170 -0.78 4.14 -21.58
N SER A 171 -1.55 5.10 -21.07
CA SER A 171 -2.35 6.02 -21.87
C SER A 171 -1.53 7.23 -22.32
N GLU A 172 -1.88 7.84 -23.46
CA GLU A 172 -1.21 9.06 -23.93
C GLU A 172 -1.54 10.28 -23.07
N ASP A 173 -2.72 10.30 -22.45
CA ASP A 173 -3.23 11.42 -21.63
C ASP A 173 -2.98 11.21 -20.12
N GLN A 174 -1.91 10.51 -19.75
CA GLN A 174 -1.63 10.23 -18.36
C GLN A 174 -1.00 11.43 -17.62
N PHE A 175 -1.46 11.68 -16.40
CA PHE A 175 -0.89 12.72 -15.53
C PHE A 175 0.50 12.30 -15.01
N SER A 176 1.42 13.26 -14.90
CA SER A 176 2.77 13.04 -14.35
C SER A 176 2.76 12.38 -12.97
N GLU A 177 1.79 12.74 -12.13
CA GLU A 177 1.65 12.23 -10.78
C GLU A 177 1.30 10.74 -10.75
N GLU A 178 0.58 10.25 -11.77
CA GLU A 178 0.31 8.82 -11.90
C GLU A 178 1.55 8.05 -12.35
N GLU A 179 2.35 8.62 -13.25
CA GLU A 179 3.63 8.03 -13.66
C GLU A 179 4.61 7.94 -12.49
N ASP A 180 4.75 9.02 -11.72
CA ASP A 180 5.55 9.05 -10.49
C ASP A 180 5.08 7.99 -9.49
N TYR A 181 3.76 7.83 -9.33
CA TYR A 181 3.19 6.82 -8.46
C TYR A 181 3.49 5.39 -8.94
N VAL A 182 3.34 5.14 -10.25
CA VAL A 182 3.67 3.85 -10.87
C VAL A 182 5.15 3.53 -10.64
N GLN A 183 6.06 4.47 -10.91
CA GLN A 183 7.50 4.28 -10.67
C GLN A 183 7.81 4.00 -9.21
N SER A 184 7.19 4.74 -8.28
CA SER A 184 7.36 4.48 -6.85
C SER A 184 6.90 3.06 -6.45
N THR A 185 5.82 2.56 -7.08
CA THR A 185 5.28 1.23 -6.82
C THR A 185 6.17 0.13 -7.39
N ILE A 186 6.72 0.31 -8.59
CA ILE A 186 7.70 -0.61 -9.19
C ILE A 186 8.89 -0.79 -8.26
N ASN A 187 9.45 0.32 -7.78
CA ASN A 187 10.61 0.30 -6.87
C ASN A 187 10.26 -0.35 -5.53
N ARG A 188 9.07 -0.04 -4.98
CA ARG A 188 8.58 -0.57 -3.71
C ARG A 188 8.43 -2.09 -3.71
N PHE A 189 7.88 -2.65 -4.78
CA PHE A 189 7.59 -4.08 -4.89
C PHE A 189 8.63 -4.83 -5.73
N ASN A 190 9.68 -4.15 -6.21
CA ASN A 190 10.69 -4.70 -7.11
C ASN A 190 10.04 -5.42 -8.31
N LEU A 191 9.04 -4.78 -8.92
CA LEU A 191 8.28 -5.37 -10.03
C LEU A 191 9.14 -5.50 -11.28
N ASP A 192 8.90 -6.57 -12.04
CA ASP A 192 9.36 -6.67 -13.42
C ASP A 192 8.22 -6.20 -14.33
N LEU A 193 8.22 -4.90 -14.63
CA LEU A 193 7.13 -4.22 -15.33
C LEU A 193 7.37 -4.19 -16.84
N THR A 194 6.40 -4.68 -17.61
CA THR A 194 6.29 -4.46 -19.05
C THR A 194 5.28 -3.35 -19.32
N ILE A 195 5.70 -2.30 -20.03
CA ILE A 195 4.82 -1.20 -20.42
C ILE A 195 4.32 -1.44 -21.85
N ILE A 196 3.01 -1.45 -22.03
CA ILE A 196 2.35 -1.56 -23.34
C ILE A 196 1.71 -0.21 -23.66
N LYS A 197 1.98 0.31 -24.86
CA LYS A 197 1.38 1.55 -25.36
C LYS A 197 0.31 1.23 -26.39
N GLY A 198 -0.75 2.05 -26.44
CA GLY A 198 -1.82 1.92 -27.41
C GLY A 198 -3.03 1.11 -26.91
N GLU A 199 -3.73 0.46 -27.84
CA GLU A 199 -5.02 -0.18 -27.56
C GLU A 199 -4.85 -1.48 -26.76
N LEU A 200 -5.69 -1.64 -25.72
CA LEU A 200 -5.55 -2.72 -24.74
C LEU A 200 -5.60 -4.11 -25.38
N LYS A 201 -6.51 -4.35 -26.32
CA LYS A 201 -6.69 -5.68 -26.91
C LYS A 201 -5.55 -6.03 -27.86
N SER A 202 -5.18 -5.13 -28.76
CA SER A 202 -4.06 -5.36 -29.69
C SER A 202 -2.72 -5.47 -28.96
N GLY A 203 -2.47 -4.58 -28.00
CA GLY A 203 -1.26 -4.60 -27.18
C GLY A 203 -1.14 -5.88 -26.34
N LEU A 204 -2.24 -6.34 -25.72
CA LEU A 204 -2.25 -7.62 -25.01
C LEU A 204 -2.00 -8.80 -25.95
N GLN A 205 -2.56 -8.78 -27.17
CA GLN A 205 -2.34 -9.84 -28.16
C GLN A 205 -0.87 -9.93 -28.59
N GLU A 206 -0.20 -8.80 -28.79
CA GLU A 206 1.22 -8.75 -29.12
C GLU A 206 2.09 -9.23 -27.96
N PHE A 207 1.83 -8.72 -26.74
CA PHE A 207 2.52 -9.16 -25.53
C PHE A 207 2.45 -10.67 -25.32
N LEU A 208 1.27 -11.29 -25.49
CA LEU A 208 1.09 -12.73 -25.32
C LEU A 208 1.74 -13.55 -26.44
N LYS A 209 1.91 -13.00 -27.65
CA LYS A 209 2.68 -13.66 -28.73
C LYS A 209 4.16 -13.69 -28.41
N GLU A 210 4.70 -12.62 -27.84
CA GLU A 210 6.10 -12.51 -27.44
C GLU A 210 6.41 -13.29 -26.16
N ASN A 211 5.41 -13.49 -25.31
CA ASN A 211 5.53 -14.17 -24.02
C ASN A 211 4.58 -15.37 -23.92
N PRO A 212 4.81 -16.44 -24.71
CA PRO A 212 3.90 -17.58 -24.79
C PRO A 212 3.82 -18.41 -23.49
N GLN A 213 4.72 -18.19 -22.54
CA GLN A 213 4.67 -18.81 -21.21
C GLN A 213 3.50 -18.32 -20.36
N PHE A 214 3.01 -17.09 -20.58
CA PHE A 214 1.93 -16.55 -19.77
C PHE A 214 0.59 -17.16 -20.18
N CYS A 215 -0.03 -17.88 -19.25
CA CYS A 215 -1.32 -18.54 -19.44
C CYS A 215 -2.42 -18.03 -18.49
N ALA A 216 -2.06 -17.19 -17.52
CA ALA A 216 -2.99 -16.58 -16.58
C ALA A 216 -2.61 -15.13 -16.25
N SER A 217 -3.62 -14.31 -15.95
CA SER A 217 -3.43 -12.96 -15.43
C SER A 217 -4.23 -12.75 -14.16
N ILE A 218 -3.63 -12.05 -13.20
CA ILE A 218 -4.30 -11.60 -11.98
C ILE A 218 -4.75 -10.15 -12.19
N ILE A 219 -6.03 -9.85 -11.92
CA ILE A 219 -6.64 -8.54 -12.22
C ILE A 219 -7.44 -8.05 -11.01
N GLY A 220 -7.28 -6.77 -10.67
CA GLY A 220 -7.95 -6.10 -9.53
C GLY A 220 -9.37 -5.60 -9.81
N THR A 221 -10.16 -6.33 -10.59
CA THR A 221 -11.56 -5.97 -10.91
C THR A 221 -12.51 -6.42 -9.81
N ARG A 222 -13.48 -5.57 -9.47
CA ARG A 222 -14.52 -5.86 -8.47
C ARG A 222 -15.84 -6.18 -9.16
N GLN A 223 -16.69 -6.97 -8.50
CA GLN A 223 -18.04 -7.25 -9.00
C GLN A 223 -18.90 -5.99 -9.15
N SER A 224 -18.61 -4.94 -8.38
CA SER A 224 -19.27 -3.64 -8.45
C SER A 224 -18.84 -2.79 -9.65
N ASP A 225 -17.77 -3.16 -10.35
CA ASP A 225 -17.31 -2.42 -11.52
C ASP A 225 -18.24 -2.69 -12.72
N THR A 226 -18.36 -1.70 -13.60
CA THR A 226 -19.27 -1.77 -14.76
C THR A 226 -18.98 -3.01 -15.60
N GLY A 227 -20.02 -3.80 -15.89
CA GLY A 227 -19.91 -5.03 -16.69
C GLY A 227 -19.31 -6.24 -15.97
N SER A 228 -18.99 -6.13 -14.68
CA SER A 228 -18.23 -7.15 -13.93
C SER A 228 -19.07 -8.03 -12.99
N THR A 229 -20.39 -7.86 -12.98
CA THR A 229 -21.31 -8.53 -12.03
C THR A 229 -21.35 -10.06 -12.15
N LYS A 230 -20.98 -10.60 -13.31
CA LYS A 230 -20.93 -12.06 -13.57
C LYS A 230 -19.52 -12.64 -13.47
N LEU A 231 -18.51 -11.83 -13.15
CA LEU A 231 -17.15 -12.32 -13.00
C LEU A 231 -17.05 -13.30 -11.83
N GLN A 232 -16.34 -14.38 -12.06
CA GLN A 232 -15.94 -15.37 -11.05
C GLN A 232 -14.47 -15.17 -10.74
N PHE A 233 -13.98 -15.75 -9.64
CA PHE A 233 -12.56 -15.69 -9.28
C PHE A 233 -11.65 -16.24 -10.39
N PHE A 234 -12.10 -17.29 -11.08
CA PHE A 234 -11.43 -17.82 -12.28
C PHE A 234 -12.36 -17.71 -13.47
N GLN A 235 -11.87 -17.05 -14.53
CA GLN A 235 -12.52 -17.04 -15.83
C GLN A 235 -11.62 -17.68 -16.86
N VAL A 236 -12.14 -18.72 -17.52
CA VAL A 236 -11.52 -19.30 -18.71
C VAL A 236 -12.19 -18.68 -19.91
N LYS A 237 -11.39 -18.34 -20.92
CA LYS A 237 -11.86 -17.80 -22.19
C LYS A 237 -12.47 -18.89 -23.07
#